data_AF-A0A379T4L9-F1
#
_entry.id   AF-A0A379T4L9-F1
#
_cell.length_a   1.000
_cell.length_b   1.000
_cell.length_c   1.000
_cell.angle_alpha   90.00
_cell.angle_beta   90.00
_cell.angle_gamma   90.00
#
_symmetry.space_group_name_H-M   'P 1'
#
loop_
_entity.id
_entity.type
_entity.pdbx_description
1 polymer ?
#
loop_
_entity_poly.entity_id
_entity_poly.type
_entity_poly.pdbx_seq_one_letter_code
_entity_poly.pdbx_strand_id
1 'polypeptide(L)'
;MKRTGFYAARFNERLLGAVRVTLSGTQGALDSLRVRDVTRRRGVGQYLVEEVIRDNPNVSSWWMADVGVEDRGVMAAFMQALGFTAQHDGWEKR
;
A
#
# COMPACT_ATOMS: atom_id res chain seq x y z
N MET A 1 -5.88 20.37 -2.85
CA MET A 1 -6.25 19.97 -1.47
C MET A 1 -5.83 18.52 -1.27
N LYS A 2 -5.28 18.16 -0.10
CA LYS A 2 -4.91 16.78 0.22
C LYS A 2 -6.10 16.05 0.86
N ARG A 3 -6.35 14.80 0.47
CA ARG A 3 -7.37 13.93 1.06
C ARG A 3 -6.70 12.71 1.67
N THR A 4 -6.89 12.48 2.97
CA THR A 4 -6.33 11.32 3.68
C THR A 4 -7.45 10.40 4.16
N GLY A 5 -7.25 9.10 4.00
CA GLY A 5 -8.19 8.07 4.43
C GLY A 5 -7.49 6.73 4.67
N PHE A 6 -8.28 5.72 5.04
CA PHE A 6 -7.81 4.34 5.23
C PHE A 6 -8.57 3.39 4.33
N TYR A 7 -7.84 2.44 3.78
CA TYR A 7 -8.40 1.23 3.19
C TYR A 7 -8.14 0.07 4.14
N ALA A 8 -9.14 -0.79 4.34
CA ALA A 8 -9.02 -1.93 5.23
C ALA A 8 -9.55 -3.19 4.54
N ALA A 9 -8.77 -4.26 4.62
CA ALA A 9 -9.20 -5.58 4.18
C ALA A 9 -10.02 -6.22 5.30
N ARG A 10 -11.27 -6.58 5.00
CA ARG A 10 -12.17 -7.25 5.93
C ARG A 10 -12.54 -8.64 5.41
N PHE A 11 -12.48 -9.63 6.28
CA PHE A 11 -12.90 -11.01 5.99
C PHE A 11 -13.60 -11.58 7.21
N ASN A 12 -14.78 -12.18 7.03
CA ASN A 12 -15.64 -12.67 8.11
C ASN A 12 -15.76 -11.65 9.26
N GLU A 13 -16.09 -10.41 8.90
CA GLU A 13 -16.28 -9.29 9.84
C GLU A 13 -15.02 -8.86 10.61
N ARG A 14 -13.85 -9.42 10.30
CA ARG A 14 -12.57 -9.07 10.95
C ARG A 14 -11.66 -8.30 10.01
N LEU A 15 -11.02 -7.25 10.53
CA LEU A 15 -9.98 -6.53 9.81
C LEU A 15 -8.70 -7.38 9.76
N LEU A 16 -8.25 -7.71 8.55
CA LEU A 16 -7.04 -8.50 8.29
C LEU A 16 -5.82 -7.63 8.00
N GLY A 17 -6.04 -6.40 7.53
CA GLY A 17 -4.98 -5.43 7.27
C GLY A 17 -5.56 -4.08 6.89
N ALA A 18 -4.71 -3.06 6.87
CA ALA A 18 -5.08 -1.73 6.44
C ALA A 18 -3.87 -0.99 5.86
N VAL A 19 -4.16 0.06 5.10
CA VAL A 19 -3.18 1.01 4.57
C VAL A 19 -3.76 2.42 4.65
N ARG A 20 -2.93 3.38 5.02
CA ARG A 20 -3.29 4.80 4.94
C ARG A 20 -3.00 5.29 3.54
N VAL A 21 -3.91 6.09 3.00
CA VAL A 21 -3.79 6.69 1.67
C VAL A 21 -3.94 8.19 1.79
N THR A 22 -2.98 8.93 1.24
CA THR A 22 -3.06 10.38 1.10
C THR A 22 -2.99 10.75 -0.38
N LEU A 23 -4.02 11.42 -0.88
CA LEU A 23 -4.15 11.81 -2.28
C LEU A 23 -3.96 13.32 -2.45
N SER A 24 -3.27 13.70 -3.52
CA SER A 24 -3.00 15.09 -3.88
C SER A 24 -2.94 15.26 -5.40
N GLY A 25 -4.08 15.61 -6.01
CA GLY A 25 -4.17 15.70 -7.47
C GLY A 25 -3.99 14.33 -8.12
N THR A 26 -2.98 14.21 -8.99
CA THR A 26 -2.61 12.95 -9.67
C THR A 26 -1.59 12.12 -8.90
N GLN A 27 -1.24 12.52 -7.68
CA GLN A 27 -0.28 11.81 -6.81
C GLN A 27 -1.00 11.13 -5.65
N GLY A 28 -0.56 9.91 -5.33
CA GLY A 28 -1.02 9.14 -4.17
C GLY A 28 0.16 8.69 -3.32
N ALA A 29 0.02 8.78 -2.00
CA ALA A 29 0.98 8.25 -1.05
C ALA A 29 0.33 7.17 -0.20
N LEU A 30 1.03 6.06 -0.04
CA LEU A 30 0.72 4.93 0.82
C LEU A 30 1.67 4.96 2.01
N ASP A 31 1.14 4.73 3.21
CA ASP A 31 1.94 4.54 4.41
C ASP A 31 1.21 3.61 5.39
N SER A 32 1.93 3.18 6.44
CA SER A 32 1.36 2.37 7.51
C SER A 32 0.69 1.07 7.02
N LEU A 33 1.13 0.51 5.87
CA LEU A 33 0.63 -0.76 5.36
C LEU A 33 0.93 -1.88 6.35
N ARG A 34 -0.12 -2.50 6.89
CA ARG A 34 0.02 -3.59 7.86
C ARG A 34 -1.00 -4.69 7.58
N VAL A 35 -0.52 -5.92 7.62
CA VAL A 35 -1.33 -7.15 7.49
C VAL A 35 -1.05 -8.03 8.70
N ARG A 36 -2.10 -8.58 9.31
CA ARG A 36 -1.97 -9.52 10.43
C ARG A 36 -1.06 -10.68 10.02
N ASP A 37 -0.15 -11.04 10.92
CA ASP A 37 0.88 -12.06 10.67
C ASP A 37 0.29 -13.39 10.19
N VAL A 38 -0.77 -13.83 10.87
CA VAL A 38 -1.49 -15.08 10.55
C VAL A 38 -2.12 -15.09 9.14
N THR A 39 -2.30 -13.93 8.51
CA THR A 39 -2.84 -13.79 7.15
C THR A 39 -1.84 -13.25 6.14
N ARG A 40 -0.56 -13.12 6.51
CA ARG A 40 0.51 -12.81 5.54
C ARG A 40 0.61 -13.95 4.52
N ARG A 41 1.10 -13.62 3.31
CA ARG A 41 1.27 -14.53 2.16
C ARG A 41 -0.02 -15.21 1.68
N ARG A 42 -1.19 -14.61 1.96
CA ARG A 42 -2.52 -15.06 1.49
C ARG A 42 -3.22 -14.01 0.62
N GLY A 43 -2.45 -13.16 -0.06
CA GLY A 43 -2.98 -12.12 -0.95
C GLY A 43 -3.54 -10.87 -0.29
N VAL A 44 -3.73 -10.81 1.04
CA VAL A 44 -4.36 -9.66 1.73
C VAL A 44 -3.69 -8.32 1.42
N GLY A 45 -2.36 -8.25 1.51
CA GLY A 45 -1.61 -7.01 1.24
C GLY A 45 -1.68 -6.61 -0.23
N GLN A 46 -1.55 -7.59 -1.14
CA GLN A 46 -1.66 -7.37 -2.58
C GLN A 46 -3.03 -6.80 -2.93
N TYR A 47 -4.09 -7.45 -2.43
CA TYR A 47 -5.47 -7.01 -2.61
C TYR A 47 -5.67 -5.56 -2.14
N LEU A 48 -5.18 -5.20 -0.94
CA LEU A 48 -5.28 -3.82 -0.44
C LEU A 48 -4.67 -2.79 -1.39
N VAL A 49 -3.45 -3.03 -1.87
CA VAL A 49 -2.76 -2.07 -2.74
C VAL A 49 -3.42 -2.00 -4.12
N GLU A 50 -3.84 -3.14 -4.66
CA GLU A 50 -4.54 -3.21 -5.95
C GLU A 50 -5.90 -2.49 -5.90
N GLU A 51 -6.70 -2.70 -4.85
CA GLU A 51 -7.97 -1.98 -4.66
C GLU A 51 -7.75 -0.48 -4.52
N VAL A 52 -6.76 -0.05 -3.74
CA VAL A 52 -6.43 1.38 -3.59
C VAL A 52 -6.12 2.02 -4.94
N ILE A 53 -5.30 1.36 -5.77
CA ILE A 53 -4.95 1.87 -7.09
C ILE A 53 -6.19 1.88 -8.01
N ARG A 54 -6.99 0.80 -8.00
CA ARG A 54 -8.20 0.67 -8.82
C ARG A 54 -9.24 1.73 -8.50
N ASP A 55 -9.46 2.03 -7.23
CA ASP A 55 -10.44 3.02 -6.77
C ASP A 55 -10.02 4.47 -7.02
N ASN A 56 -8.76 4.70 -7.38
CA ASN A 56 -8.20 6.03 -7.61
C ASN A 56 -7.59 6.16 -9.02
N PRO A 57 -8.39 5.99 -10.10
CA PRO A 57 -7.88 5.93 -11.49
C PRO A 57 -7.24 7.24 -11.99
N ASN A 58 -7.49 8.36 -11.32
CA ASN A 58 -6.90 9.65 -11.65
C ASN A 58 -5.46 9.82 -11.10
N VAL A 59 -4.98 8.88 -10.28
CA VAL A 59 -3.64 8.91 -9.72
C VAL A 59 -2.68 8.17 -10.66
N SER A 60 -1.71 8.90 -11.19
CA SER A 60 -0.71 8.38 -12.15
C SER A 60 0.66 8.19 -11.52
N SER A 61 0.83 8.52 -10.24
CA SER A 61 2.08 8.31 -9.52
C SER A 61 1.78 7.97 -8.06
N TRP A 62 2.28 6.81 -7.65
CA TRP A 62 2.13 6.26 -6.31
C TRP A 62 3.47 6.20 -5.61
N TRP A 63 3.50 6.69 -4.38
CA TRP A 63 4.63 6.60 -3.47
C TRP A 63 4.29 5.73 -2.27
N MET A 64 5.19 4.82 -1.87
CA MET A 64 5.12 4.12 -0.59
C MET A 64 6.38 4.46 0.20
N ALA A 65 6.23 5.14 1.34
CA ALA A 65 7.37 5.44 2.21
C ALA A 65 7.85 4.17 2.94
N ASP A 66 9.16 4.04 3.18
CA ASP A 66 9.71 2.94 3.97
C ASP A 66 9.67 3.18 5.50
N VAL A 67 9.14 4.33 5.91
CA VAL A 67 8.94 4.68 7.33
C VAL A 67 8.04 3.66 8.02
N GLY A 68 8.55 3.04 9.09
CA GLY A 68 7.82 2.07 9.91
C GLY A 68 7.71 0.68 9.29
N VAL A 69 8.42 0.40 8.18
CA VAL A 69 8.55 -0.94 7.62
C VAL A 69 9.42 -1.80 8.52
N GLU A 70 8.87 -2.92 8.99
CA GLU A 70 9.56 -3.86 9.90
C GLU A 70 10.73 -4.60 9.21
N ASP A 71 10.53 -5.04 7.98
CA ASP A 71 11.53 -5.73 7.17
C ASP A 71 11.53 -5.16 5.76
N ARG A 72 12.56 -4.36 5.44
CA ARG A 72 12.70 -3.68 4.15
C ARG A 72 12.92 -4.66 2.99
N GLY A 73 13.56 -5.80 3.24
CA GLY A 73 13.79 -6.82 2.21
C GLY A 73 12.51 -7.53 1.81
N VAL A 74 11.69 -7.93 2.79
CA VAL A 74 10.36 -8.50 2.55
C VAL A 74 9.44 -7.48 1.88
N MET A 75 9.44 -6.23 2.34
CA MET A 75 8.64 -5.17 1.72
C MET A 75 9.10 -4.88 0.29
N ALA A 76 10.41 -4.84 0.02
CA ALA A 76 10.92 -4.62 -1.33
C ALA A 76 10.46 -5.71 -2.31
N ALA A 77 10.57 -6.99 -1.92
CA ALA A 77 10.10 -8.09 -2.76
C ALA A 77 8.58 -8.01 -3.01
N PHE A 78 7.80 -7.64 -1.98
CA PHE A 78 6.36 -7.42 -2.10
C PHE A 78 6.01 -6.25 -3.04
N MET A 79 6.63 -5.08 -2.85
CA MET A 79 6.39 -3.89 -3.66
C MET A 79 6.82 -4.12 -5.12
N GLN A 80 7.94 -4.81 -5.34
CA GLN A 80 8.40 -5.19 -6.68
C GLN A 80 7.41 -6.11 -7.40
N ALA A 81 6.83 -7.09 -6.70
CA ALA A 81 5.80 -7.96 -7.26
C ALA A 81 4.53 -7.19 -7.68
N LEU A 82 4.27 -6.04 -7.06
CA LEU A 82 3.17 -5.12 -7.42
C LEU A 82 3.53 -4.11 -8.51
N GLY A 83 4.74 -4.18 -9.06
CA GLY A 83 5.23 -3.28 -10.11
C GLY A 83 5.72 -1.92 -9.59
N PHE A 84 5.99 -1.78 -8.29
CA PHE A 84 6.72 -0.63 -7.77
C PHE A 84 8.24 -0.83 -7.95
N THR A 85 8.94 0.27 -8.13
CA THR A 85 10.40 0.33 -8.23
C THR A 85 10.97 0.91 -6.94
N ALA A 86 12.03 0.30 -6.41
CA ALA A 86 12.68 0.78 -5.20
C ALA A 86 13.41 2.11 -5.43
N GLN A 87 13.31 2.99 -4.44
CA GLN A 87 13.97 4.28 -4.35
C GLN A 87 14.76 4.36 -3.02
N HIS A 88 15.44 5.49 -2.78
CA HIS A 88 16.26 5.67 -1.58
C HIS A 88 15.44 5.51 -0.27
N ASP A 89 14.26 6.12 -0.22
CA ASP A 89 13.40 6.31 0.97
C ASP A 89 11.99 5.69 0.81
N GLY A 90 11.86 4.76 -0.15
CA GLY A 90 10.57 4.13 -0.42
C GLY A 90 10.51 3.42 -1.76
N TRP A 91 9.30 3.35 -2.31
CA TRP A 91 9.03 2.74 -3.60
C TRP A 91 8.04 3.58 -4.41
N GLU A 92 8.26 3.65 -5.72
CA GLU A 92 7.44 4.42 -6.66
C GLU A 92 6.78 3.50 -7.70
N LYS A 93 5.52 3.77 -8.05
CA LYS A 93 4.85 3.20 -9.22
C LYS A 93 4.25 4.32 -10.06
N ARG A 94 4.47 4.28 -11.37
CA ARG A 94 3.89 5.20 -12.35
C ARG A 94 3.04 4.43 -13.36
#